data_AF-S4PKD7-F1
#
_entry.id   AF-S4PKD7-F1
#
_cell.length_a   1.000
_cell.length_b   1.000
_cell.length_c   1.000
_cell.angle_alpha   90.00
_cell.angle_beta   90.00
_cell.angle_gamma   90.00
#
_symmetry.space_group_name_H-M   'P 1'
#
loop_
_entity.id
_entity.type
_entity.pdbx_description
1 polymer ?
#
loop_
_entity_poly.entity_id
_entity_poly.type
_entity_poly.pdbx_seq_one_letter_code
_entity_poly.pdbx_strand_id
1 'polypeptide(L)' 'MSSFYLGLGTRINCNIFSYDYSGYGASGGKPSEKNLYADIDAAWQALRTRFGISPENIILYGQSIGTVP' A
#
# COMPACT_ATOMS: atom_id res chain seq x y z
N MET A 1 14.30 0.63 -4.05
CA MET A 1 13.13 0.81 -3.16
C MET A 1 13.00 -0.30 -2.12
N SER A 2 13.26 -1.58 -2.45
CA SER A 2 13.18 -2.69 -1.48
C SER A 2 14.02 -2.49 -0.21
N SER A 3 15.22 -1.93 -0.32
CA SER A 3 16.10 -1.65 0.83
C SER A 3 15.50 -0.69 1.85
N PHE A 4 14.73 0.31 1.40
CA PHE A 4 14.07 1.25 2.30
C PHE A 4 12.99 0.55 3.14
N TYR A 5 12.09 -0.21 2.50
CA TYR A 5 11.01 -0.90 3.19
C TYR A 5 11.52 -1.98 4.15
N LEU A 6 12.58 -2.71 3.77
CA LEU A 6 13.24 -3.67 4.68
C LEU A 6 13.83 -2.97 5.90
N GLY A 7 14.52 -1.84 5.70
CA GLY A 7 15.07 -1.03 6.78
C GLY A 7 13.98 -0.44 7.69
N LEU A 8 12.86 -0.03 7.12
CA LEU A 8 11.72 0.50 7.86
C LEU A 8 11.10 -0.61 8.73
N GLY A 9 10.68 -1.72 8.11
CA GLY A 9 10.03 -2.83 8.81
C GLY A 9 10.86 -3.43 9.94
N THR A 10 12.18 -3.54 9.75
CA THR A 10 13.10 -4.02 10.80
C THR A 10 13.24 -3.06 11.97
N ARG A 11 13.26 -1.74 11.73
CA ARG A 11 13.41 -0.72 12.81
C ARG A 11 12.15 -0.54 13.64
N ILE A 12 10.98 -0.62 13.02
CA ILE A 12 9.69 -0.45 13.71
C ILE A 12 9.04 -1.77 14.10
N ASN A 13 9.70 -2.90 13.80
CA ASN A 13 9.21 -4.25 14.04
C ASN A 13 7.79 -4.49 13.49
N CYS A 14 7.58 -4.17 12.21
CA CYS A 14 6.30 -4.34 11.52
C CYS A 14 6.49 -5.01 10.16
N ASN A 15 5.47 -5.76 9.72
CA ASN A 15 5.39 -6.24 8.35
C ASN A 15 5.08 -5.05 7.42
N ILE A 16 5.66 -5.05 6.21
CA ILE A 16 5.38 -4.05 5.19
C ILE A 16 4.57 -4.67 4.07
N PHE A 17 3.41 -4.09 3.79
CA PHE A 17 2.62 -4.37 2.61
C PHE A 17 2.70 -3.15 1.68
N SER A 18 3.17 -3.37 0.45
CA SER A 18 3.30 -2.34 -0.58
C SER A 18 2.66 -2.82 -1.87
N TYR A 19 2.10 -1.91 -2.65
CA TYR A 19 1.52 -2.18 -3.96
C TYR A 19 1.91 -1.07 -4.94
N ASP A 20 1.90 -1.39 -6.24
CA ASP A 20 2.08 -0.41 -7.30
C ASP A 20 0.72 0.15 -7.70
N TYR A 21 0.60 1.48 -7.81
CA TYR A 21 -0.59 2.13 -8.35
C TYR A 21 -0.81 1.76 -9.83
N SER A 22 -2.06 1.84 -10.27
CA SER A 22 -2.47 1.64 -11.66
C SER A 22 -1.60 2.45 -12.64
N GLY A 23 -0.94 1.75 -13.57
CA GLY A 23 -0.04 2.34 -14.56
C GLY A 23 1.41 2.55 -14.10
N TYR A 24 1.78 2.06 -12.91
CA TYR A 24 3.14 2.09 -12.38
C TYR A 24 3.66 0.68 -12.10
N GLY A 25 4.99 0.52 -12.15
CA GLY A 25 5.67 -0.72 -11.75
C GLY A 25 5.13 -1.94 -12.49
N ALA A 26 4.67 -2.94 -11.74
CA ALA A 26 4.06 -4.16 -12.27
C ALA A 26 2.54 -4.03 -12.51
N SER A 27 1.90 -2.97 -12.01
CA SER A 27 0.47 -2.75 -12.15
C SER A 27 0.13 -2.18 -13.52
N GLY A 28 -0.77 -2.87 -14.25
CA GLY A 28 -1.33 -2.38 -15.51
C GLY A 28 -2.29 -1.20 -15.32
N GLY A 29 -3.01 -0.82 -16.39
CA GLY A 29 -4.00 0.26 -16.34
C GLY A 29 -3.41 1.64 -16.66
N LYS A 30 -4.04 2.70 -16.13
CA LYS A 30 -3.62 4.09 -16.35
C LYS A 30 -3.66 4.90 -15.04
N PRO A 31 -2.70 5.81 -14.83
CA PRO A 31 -2.75 6.74 -13.70
C PRO A 31 -3.98 7.65 -13.82
N SER A 32 -4.81 7.67 -12.79
CA SER A 32 -5.90 8.64 -12.63
C SER A 32 -6.31 8.69 -11.17
N GLU A 33 -6.92 9.79 -10.73
CA GLU A 33 -7.40 9.95 -9.35
C GLU A 33 -8.40 8.85 -8.97
N LYS A 34 -9.35 8.53 -9.87
CA LYS A 34 -10.30 7.42 -9.69
C LYS A 34 -9.61 6.09 -9.43
N ASN A 35 -8.56 5.78 -10.19
CA ASN A 35 -7.85 4.52 -10.02
C ASN A 35 -7.00 4.53 -8.75
N LEU A 36 -6.42 5.68 -8.36
CA LEU A 36 -5.69 5.80 -7.10
C LEU A 36 -6.56 5.40 -5.89
N TYR A 37 -7.80 5.88 -5.83
CA TYR A 37 -8.76 5.47 -4.81
C TYR A 37 -9.09 3.97 -4.88
N ALA A 38 -9.32 3.46 -6.09
CA ALA A 38 -9.62 2.03 -6.28
C ALA A 38 -8.44 1.13 -5.89
N ASP A 39 -7.20 1.57 -6.13
CA ASP A 39 -5.99 0.84 -5.81
C ASP A 39 -5.81 0.70 -4.28
N ILE A 40 -6.01 1.78 -3.52
CA ILE A 40 -5.93 1.73 -2.05
C ILE A 40 -7.08 0.91 -1.45
N ASP A 41 -8.29 0.98 -2.01
CA ASP A 41 -9.41 0.14 -1.60
C ASP A 41 -9.11 -1.34 -1.82
N ALA A 42 -8.52 -1.71 -2.96
CA ALA A 42 -8.12 -3.08 -3.25
C ALA A 42 -7.02 -3.57 -2.27
N ALA A 43 -6.02 -2.74 -1.98
CA ALA A 43 -4.98 -3.02 -1.00
C ALA A 43 -5.56 -3.24 0.42
N TRP A 44 -6.47 -2.36 0.85
CA TRP A 44 -7.16 -2.44 2.14
C TRP A 44 -7.98 -3.73 2.26
N GLN A 45 -8.76 -4.06 1.22
CA GLN A 45 -9.54 -5.30 1.21
C GLN A 45 -8.64 -6.53 1.23
N ALA A 46 -7.50 -6.54 0.53
CA ALA A 46 -6.56 -7.64 0.57
C ALA A 46 -6.01 -7.89 1.99
N LEU A 47 -5.63 -6.82 2.71
CA LEU A 47 -5.17 -6.93 4.10
C LEU A 47 -6.24 -7.54 5.02
N ARG A 48 -7.49 -7.10 4.87
CA ARG A 48 -8.59 -7.54 5.74
C ARG A 48 -9.13 -8.93 5.41
N THR A 49 -9.20 -9.29 4.14
CA THR A 49 -9.86 -10.53 3.69
C THR A 49 -8.86 -11.65 3.45
N ARG A 50 -7.82 -11.41 2.65
CA ARG A 50 -6.83 -12.42 2.29
C ARG A 50 -5.84 -12.68 3.42
N PHE A 51 -5.40 -11.63 4.10
CA PHE A 51 -4.44 -11.73 5.19
C PHE A 51 -5.08 -11.74 6.59
N GLY A 52 -6.38 -11.44 6.70
CA GLY A 52 -7.12 -11.51 7.96
C GLY A 52 -6.63 -10.53 9.04
N ILE A 53 -5.99 -9.41 8.66
CA ILE A 53 -5.43 -8.45 9.60
C ILE A 53 -6.54 -7.53 10.10
N SER A 54 -6.71 -7.45 11.42
CA SER A 54 -7.69 -6.54 12.02
C SER A 54 -7.31 -5.07 11.75
N PRO A 55 -8.28 -4.19 11.45
CA PRO A 55 -8.01 -2.78 11.12
C PRO A 55 -7.17 -2.01 12.14
N GLU A 56 -7.34 -2.31 13.43
CA GLU A 56 -6.58 -1.72 14.54
C GLU A 56 -5.07 -2.04 14.50
N ASN A 57 -4.68 -3.08 13.74
CA ASN A 57 -3.30 -3.48 13.52
C ASN A 57 -2.74 -2.99 12.18
N ILE A 58 -3.47 -2.13 11.46
CA ILE A 58 -3.06 -1.59 10.16
C ILE A 58 -2.73 -0.11 10.31
N ILE A 59 -1.52 0.26 9.89
CA ILE A 59 -1.07 1.66 9.82
C ILE A 59 -0.98 2.05 8.35
N LEU A 60 -1.69 3.11 7.96
CA LEU A 60 -1.56 3.69 6.63
C LEU A 60 -0.32 4.60 6.57
N TYR A 61 0.56 4.32 5.62
CA TYR A 61 1.76 5.11 5.37
C TYR A 61 1.73 5.66 3.94
N GLY A 62 1.57 6.98 3.83
CA GLY A 62 1.61 7.71 2.57
C GLY A 62 2.96 8.36 2.33
N GLN A 63 3.48 8.26 1.11
CA GLN A 63 4.67 9.00 0.66
C GLN A 63 4.39 9.68 -0.68
N SER A 64 4.73 10.96 -0.80
CA SER A 64 4.50 11.76 -2.03
C SER A 64 3.02 11.69 -2.46
N ILE A 65 2.70 11.19 -3.65
CA ILE A 65 1.30 11.04 -4.10
C ILE A 65 0.46 10.15 -3.17
N GLY A 66 1.07 9.24 -2.41
CA GLY A 66 0.35 8.43 -1.43
C GLY A 66 -0.12 9.21 -0.20
N THR A 67 0.20 10.49 -0.05
CA THR A 67 -0.33 11.36 1.02
C THR A 67 -1.60 12.12 0.61
N VAL A 68 -2.04 11.96 -0.64
CA VAL A 68 -3.25 12.61 -1.15
C VAL A 68 -4.46 11.92 -0.50
N PRO A 69 -5.53 12.67 -0.14
CA PRO A 69 -6.76 12.10 0.43
C PRO A 69 -7.36 11.03 -0.46
#